data_AF-A0A2N8MQY7-F1
#
_entry.id   AF-A0A2N8MQY7-F1
#
_cell.length_a   1.000
_cell.length_b   1.000
_cell.length_c   1.000
_cell.angle_alpha   90.00
_cell.angle_beta   90.00
_cell.angle_gamma   90.00
#
_symmetry.space_group_name_H-M   'P 1'
#
loop_
_entity.id
_entity.type
_entity.pdbx_description
1 polymer ?
#
loop_
_entity_poly.entity_id
_entity_poly.type
_entity_poly.pdbx_seq_one_letter_code
_entity_poly.pdbx_strand_id
1 'polypeptide(L)'
;MKRSVSRTGILGALVGLAVTALTAVASPAQAGPVHHQAAVDAQAVAAYWTPERMRSAVPIEQLVKAPNLSPKDVAKGESTIIQSIPNGGGAWTGAGKVVQTAGRVFFTMGGRNASCSGDAVTSTNGSVVITAGHCVKYQGAWHTNWTFAPGYDNGNTPYGTWAAKSTLTTPQWEASEDMNYDIGAAVVNPLNGQKLTDVVGAQGIAFNQARNQSMYTFGYPAAAPYDGTKLIYCSGSTFTDFLLTKDHGMNCNMTGGSSGGPWFLNFSEATGTGVQASVNSFGYTFLPGYMFGPYFGTDAQNLYNKAQAA
;
A
#
# COMPACT_ATOMS: atom_id res chain seq x y z
N MET A 1 27.46 96.54 1.38
CA MET A 1 27.48 95.74 0.14
C MET A 1 27.92 94.32 0.45
N LYS A 2 27.37 93.35 -0.28
CA LYS A 2 27.51 91.88 -0.19
C LYS A 2 26.62 91.17 0.85
N ARG A 3 25.61 90.47 0.30
CA ARG A 3 24.72 89.49 0.95
C ARG A 3 25.43 88.14 1.07
N SER A 4 25.14 87.37 2.11
CA SER A 4 24.87 85.92 1.98
C SER A 4 24.15 85.38 3.21
N VAL A 5 23.17 84.53 2.94
CA VAL A 5 22.20 83.90 3.84
C VAL A 5 22.81 82.65 4.48
N SER A 6 22.40 82.29 5.70
CA SER A 6 22.30 80.89 6.13
C SER A 6 21.22 80.72 7.20
N ARG A 7 20.33 79.74 6.99
CA ARG A 7 19.22 79.32 7.86
C ARG A 7 19.58 78.00 8.55
N THR A 8 19.37 77.97 9.86
CA THR A 8 18.72 76.94 10.70
C THR A 8 19.26 75.50 10.74
N GLY A 9 19.32 74.93 11.96
CA GLY A 9 19.21 73.50 12.21
C GLY A 9 19.25 73.13 13.69
N ILE A 10 18.09 72.86 14.30
CA ILE A 10 17.94 72.28 15.65
C ILE A 10 17.59 70.79 15.47
N LEU A 11 18.34 69.90 16.14
CA LEU A 11 18.10 68.46 16.20
C LEU A 11 16.86 68.13 17.05
N GLY A 12 15.96 67.29 16.52
CA GLY A 12 14.93 66.58 17.28
C GLY A 12 15.09 65.07 17.06
N ALA A 13 15.22 64.32 18.16
CA ALA A 13 15.33 62.87 18.15
C ALA A 13 13.95 62.21 17.96
N LEU A 14 13.85 61.24 17.04
CA LEU A 14 12.67 60.38 16.83
C LEU A 14 13.05 58.95 17.22
N VAL A 15 12.32 58.39 18.20
CA VAL A 15 12.34 56.96 18.54
C VAL A 15 11.24 56.28 17.72
N GLY A 16 11.63 55.44 16.76
CA GLY A 16 10.70 54.63 15.96
C GLY A 16 10.56 53.23 16.53
N LEU A 17 9.35 52.83 16.91
CA LEU A 17 8.99 51.43 17.13
C LEU A 17 8.87 50.72 15.77
N ALA A 18 9.73 49.74 15.51
CA ALA A 18 9.56 48.83 14.38
C ALA A 18 8.64 47.67 14.80
N VAL A 19 7.44 47.62 14.22
CA VAL A 19 6.56 46.44 14.29
C VAL A 19 6.93 45.52 13.13
N THR A 20 7.62 44.43 13.41
CA THR A 20 7.87 43.37 12.43
C THR A 20 6.62 42.49 12.31
N ALA A 21 5.89 42.65 11.23
CA ALA A 21 4.82 41.72 10.86
C ALA A 21 5.45 40.40 10.37
N LEU A 22 5.41 39.36 11.21
CA LEU A 22 5.70 37.99 10.77
C LEU A 22 4.51 37.48 9.95
N THR A 23 4.64 37.51 8.63
CA THR A 23 3.76 36.76 7.75
C THR A 23 4.07 35.27 7.91
N ALA A 24 3.20 34.55 8.61
CA ALA A 24 3.24 33.08 8.60
C ALA A 24 2.98 32.59 7.18
N VAL A 25 4.00 32.01 6.55
CA VAL A 25 3.84 31.32 5.26
C VAL A 25 3.05 30.06 5.57
N ALA A 26 1.77 30.02 5.17
CA ALA A 26 0.97 28.81 5.29
C ALA A 26 1.59 27.72 4.39
N SER A 27 2.03 26.63 5.00
CA SER A 27 2.42 25.43 4.26
C SER A 27 1.25 24.98 3.38
N PRO A 28 1.48 24.61 2.11
CA PRO A 28 0.41 24.09 1.28
C PRO A 28 -0.19 22.86 1.99
N ALA A 29 -1.52 22.85 2.14
CA ALA A 29 -2.23 21.72 2.73
C ALA A 29 -1.84 20.44 1.96
N GLN A 30 -1.30 19.44 2.66
CA GLN A 30 -1.04 18.12 2.09
C GLN A 30 -2.34 17.62 1.44
N ALA A 31 -2.31 17.28 0.15
CA ALA A 31 -3.46 16.70 -0.52
C ALA A 31 -3.86 15.40 0.19
N GLY A 32 -5.16 15.21 0.46
CA GLY A 32 -5.68 14.01 1.09
C GLY A 32 -5.84 12.85 0.09
N PRO A 33 -6.02 11.59 0.56
CA PRO A 33 -6.15 10.40 -0.29
C PRO A 33 -7.21 10.51 -1.37
N VAL A 34 -6.94 9.91 -2.53
CA VAL A 34 -7.83 9.96 -3.70
C VAL A 34 -8.80 8.78 -3.67
N HIS A 35 -10.07 9.06 -3.93
CA HIS A 35 -11.18 8.12 -3.81
C HIS A 35 -11.83 7.88 -5.17
N HIS A 36 -12.01 6.60 -5.53
CA HIS A 36 -12.78 6.20 -6.70
C HIS A 36 -13.95 5.30 -6.28
N GLN A 37 -15.19 5.76 -6.53
CA GLN A 37 -16.40 4.97 -6.36
C GLN A 37 -16.44 3.89 -7.45
N ALA A 38 -16.36 2.62 -7.07
CA ALA A 38 -16.59 1.53 -8.02
C ALA A 38 -18.12 1.42 -8.21
N ALA A 39 -18.64 1.92 -9.33
CA ALA A 39 -20.05 1.76 -9.68
C ALA A 39 -20.31 0.30 -10.09
N VAL A 40 -20.46 -0.60 -9.11
CA VAL A 40 -20.62 -2.03 -9.37
C VAL A 40 -21.76 -2.65 -8.56
N ASP A 41 -22.58 -3.43 -9.24
CA ASP A 41 -23.45 -4.44 -8.64
C ASP A 41 -22.54 -5.58 -8.12
N ALA A 42 -22.51 -5.77 -6.80
CA ALA A 42 -21.65 -6.77 -6.16
C ALA A 42 -21.96 -8.19 -6.65
N GLN A 43 -23.23 -8.49 -6.95
CA GLN A 43 -23.66 -9.77 -7.49
C GLN A 43 -23.16 -9.94 -8.93
N ALA A 44 -23.15 -8.88 -9.74
CA ALA A 44 -22.58 -8.94 -11.08
C ALA A 44 -21.07 -9.21 -11.07
N VAL A 45 -20.31 -8.59 -10.15
CA VAL A 45 -18.86 -8.86 -9.99
C VAL A 45 -18.62 -10.29 -9.49
N ALA A 46 -19.43 -10.77 -8.54
CA ALA A 46 -19.35 -12.15 -8.07
C ALA A 46 -19.65 -13.16 -9.19
N ALA A 47 -20.68 -12.90 -10.01
CA ALA A 47 -21.01 -13.73 -11.18
C ALA A 47 -19.97 -13.64 -12.30
N TYR A 48 -19.27 -12.51 -12.41
CA TYR A 48 -18.18 -12.34 -13.36
C TYR A 48 -16.99 -13.27 -13.05
N TRP A 49 -16.62 -13.43 -11.79
CA TRP A 49 -15.45 -14.23 -11.40
C TRP A 49 -15.79 -15.71 -11.16
N THR A 50 -15.72 -16.51 -12.23
CA THR A 50 -15.78 -17.98 -12.12
C THR A 50 -14.41 -18.57 -11.76
N PRO A 51 -14.33 -19.82 -11.24
CA PRO A 51 -13.05 -20.48 -10.98
C PRO A 51 -12.13 -20.53 -12.21
N GLU A 52 -12.68 -20.71 -13.41
CA GLU A 52 -11.93 -20.73 -14.68
C GLU A 52 -11.34 -19.35 -15.01
N ARG A 53 -12.10 -18.27 -14.79
CA ARG A 53 -11.60 -16.90 -14.96
C ARG A 53 -10.56 -16.54 -13.91
N MET A 54 -10.70 -16.99 -12.68
CA MET A 54 -9.70 -16.79 -11.63
C MET A 54 -8.39 -17.51 -11.95
N ARG A 55 -8.46 -18.77 -12.38
CA ARG A 55 -7.27 -19.54 -12.78
C ARG A 55 -6.57 -18.97 -14.02
N SER A 56 -7.30 -18.33 -14.92
CA SER A 56 -6.74 -17.73 -16.14
C SER A 56 -6.30 -16.26 -15.97
N ALA A 57 -6.53 -15.63 -14.82
CA ALA A 57 -6.06 -14.29 -14.55
C ALA A 57 -4.53 -14.26 -14.47
N VAL A 58 -3.91 -13.37 -15.24
CA VAL A 58 -2.45 -13.22 -15.29
C VAL A 58 -1.97 -12.23 -14.23
N PRO A 59 -0.74 -12.34 -13.72
CA PRO A 59 -0.18 -11.31 -12.85
C PRO A 59 -0.09 -9.96 -13.58
N ILE A 60 -0.35 -8.86 -12.87
CA ILE A 60 -0.38 -7.51 -13.47
C ILE A 60 0.94 -7.15 -14.15
N GLU A 61 2.07 -7.66 -13.64
CA GLU A 61 3.42 -7.45 -14.15
C GLU A 61 3.60 -8.01 -15.58
N GLN A 62 2.77 -8.98 -16.00
CA GLN A 62 2.75 -9.45 -17.40
C GLN A 62 1.98 -8.52 -18.35
N LEU A 63 1.21 -7.58 -17.81
CA LEU A 63 0.42 -6.63 -18.58
C LEU A 63 1.15 -5.29 -18.78
N VAL A 64 2.26 -5.05 -18.08
CA VAL A 64 2.88 -3.73 -17.98
C VAL A 64 4.40 -3.78 -18.12
N LYS A 65 5.00 -2.67 -18.57
CA LYS A 65 6.46 -2.49 -18.56
C LYS A 65 6.89 -1.89 -17.22
N ALA A 66 8.08 -2.27 -16.75
CA ALA A 66 8.65 -1.74 -15.50
C ALA A 66 8.73 -0.20 -15.53
N PRO A 67 8.39 0.48 -14.42
CA PRO A 67 8.36 1.95 -14.36
C PRO A 67 9.77 2.57 -14.35
N ASN A 68 9.83 3.85 -14.73
CA ASN A 68 11.03 4.69 -14.58
C ASN A 68 11.06 5.31 -13.18
N LEU A 69 12.21 5.27 -12.51
CA LEU A 69 12.31 5.50 -11.06
C LEU A 69 13.08 6.79 -10.73
N SER A 70 12.62 7.54 -9.72
CA SER A 70 13.29 8.75 -9.23
C SER A 70 13.20 8.88 -7.68
N PRO A 71 14.26 9.30 -6.96
CA PRO A 71 14.28 9.29 -5.48
C PRO A 71 13.58 10.50 -4.82
N LYS A 72 12.91 10.28 -3.67
CA LYS A 72 12.39 11.32 -2.74
C LYS A 72 12.46 10.84 -1.26
N ASP A 73 12.40 11.76 -0.29
CA ASP A 73 12.58 11.49 1.16
C ASP A 73 11.25 11.31 1.95
N VAL A 74 11.28 10.52 3.06
CA VAL A 74 10.15 10.28 4.00
C VAL A 74 10.64 10.20 5.47
N ALA A 75 9.88 10.69 6.46
CA ALA A 75 10.28 10.85 7.89
C ALA A 75 10.21 9.58 8.80
N LYS A 76 10.88 9.58 9.98
CA LYS A 76 11.24 8.38 10.82
C LYS A 76 10.86 8.47 12.33
N GLY A 77 10.65 7.32 13.00
CA GLY A 77 10.62 7.11 14.49
C GLY A 77 11.51 5.94 15.03
N GLU A 78 11.52 5.66 16.36
CA GLU A 78 12.44 4.72 17.08
C GLU A 78 11.96 3.22 17.21
N SER A 79 12.85 2.27 17.64
CA SER A 79 12.81 0.81 17.30
C SER A 79 12.95 -0.24 18.45
N THR A 80 12.52 -1.51 18.23
CA THR A 80 12.88 -2.78 18.95
C THR A 80 12.72 -4.04 18.04
N ILE A 81 13.38 -5.18 18.33
CA ILE A 81 13.54 -6.39 17.45
C ILE A 81 13.16 -7.74 18.13
N ILE A 82 12.61 -8.70 17.34
CA ILE A 82 12.69 -10.18 17.55
C ILE A 82 13.04 -10.86 16.21
N GLN A 83 13.98 -11.83 16.19
CA GLN A 83 14.48 -12.52 14.98
C GLN A 83 13.77 -13.86 14.69
N SER A 84 13.59 -14.19 13.39
CA SER A 84 13.14 -15.49 12.88
C SER A 84 14.07 -16.06 11.80
N ILE A 85 13.87 -17.32 11.39
CA ILE A 85 14.65 -18.01 10.34
C ILE A 85 14.23 -17.49 8.95
N PRO A 86 15.16 -17.03 8.10
CA PRO A 86 14.84 -16.51 6.77
C PRO A 86 14.23 -17.57 5.82
N ASN A 87 13.24 -17.17 5.03
CA ASN A 87 12.66 -17.94 3.92
C ASN A 87 12.58 -17.06 2.67
N GLY A 88 12.92 -17.60 1.51
CA GLY A 88 13.03 -16.84 0.26
C GLY A 88 11.88 -17.03 -0.73
N GLY A 89 10.72 -17.59 -0.37
CA GLY A 89 9.59 -17.77 -1.29
C GLY A 89 8.98 -19.18 -1.30
N GLY A 90 8.94 -19.86 -0.15
CA GLY A 90 8.30 -21.16 0.00
C GLY A 90 6.78 -21.06 0.16
N ALA A 91 6.07 -22.15 -0.12
CA ALA A 91 4.65 -22.24 0.20
C ALA A 91 4.45 -22.16 1.72
N TRP A 92 3.50 -21.34 2.16
CA TRP A 92 3.12 -21.29 3.56
C TRP A 92 2.34 -22.55 3.93
N THR A 93 2.93 -23.37 4.81
CA THR A 93 2.30 -24.59 5.33
C THR A 93 1.76 -24.43 6.75
N GLY A 94 1.98 -23.27 7.36
CA GLY A 94 1.44 -22.95 8.68
C GLY A 94 -0.07 -22.72 8.64
N ALA A 95 -0.71 -22.93 9.79
CA ALA A 95 -2.10 -22.52 9.99
C ALA A 95 -2.17 -21.06 10.48
N GLY A 96 -3.32 -20.65 10.99
CA GLY A 96 -3.47 -19.38 11.71
C GLY A 96 -4.15 -18.28 10.91
N LYS A 97 -4.16 -17.07 11.46
CA LYS A 97 -5.03 -15.99 10.98
C LYS A 97 -4.69 -15.54 9.55
N VAL A 98 -3.40 -15.56 9.17
CA VAL A 98 -2.94 -15.14 7.84
C VAL A 98 -3.58 -15.94 6.70
N VAL A 99 -3.92 -17.22 6.90
CA VAL A 99 -4.57 -18.02 5.84
C VAL A 99 -6.05 -17.66 5.65
N GLN A 100 -6.61 -16.84 6.54
CA GLN A 100 -7.97 -16.30 6.45
C GLN A 100 -7.95 -14.85 5.99
N THR A 101 -7.03 -14.03 6.52
CA THR A 101 -7.01 -12.58 6.27
C THR A 101 -6.32 -12.23 4.96
N ALA A 102 -5.28 -12.97 4.56
CA ALA A 102 -4.60 -12.76 3.29
C ALA A 102 -5.38 -13.44 2.17
N GLY A 103 -5.38 -12.83 0.99
CA GLY A 103 -6.14 -13.33 -0.14
C GLY A 103 -5.60 -12.86 -1.48
N ARG A 104 -6.13 -13.48 -2.53
CA ARG A 104 -5.85 -13.10 -3.91
C ARG A 104 -6.83 -12.01 -4.33
N VAL A 105 -6.32 -11.02 -5.04
CA VAL A 105 -7.10 -9.90 -5.59
C VAL A 105 -7.23 -10.12 -7.09
N PHE A 106 -8.44 -9.94 -7.62
CA PHE A 106 -8.73 -10.06 -9.05
C PHE A 106 -9.39 -8.79 -9.56
N PHE A 107 -9.03 -8.36 -10.77
CA PHE A 107 -9.57 -7.16 -11.39
C PHE A 107 -9.40 -7.19 -12.91
N THR A 108 -10.02 -6.24 -13.59
CA THR A 108 -9.87 -6.00 -15.01
C THR A 108 -9.07 -4.72 -15.23
N MET A 109 -7.99 -4.82 -16.02
CA MET A 109 -7.14 -3.72 -16.46
C MET A 109 -7.03 -3.76 -17.99
N GLY A 110 -7.35 -2.66 -18.68
CA GLY A 110 -7.27 -2.59 -20.14
C GLY A 110 -8.08 -3.69 -20.85
N GLY A 111 -9.21 -4.10 -20.27
CA GLY A 111 -10.07 -5.18 -20.79
C GLY A 111 -9.55 -6.60 -20.55
N ARG A 112 -8.43 -6.77 -19.82
CA ARG A 112 -7.83 -8.07 -19.50
C ARG A 112 -7.95 -8.36 -18.00
N ASN A 113 -8.14 -9.63 -17.67
CA ASN A 113 -8.18 -10.09 -16.29
C ASN A 113 -6.77 -10.20 -15.71
N ALA A 114 -6.58 -9.55 -14.58
CA ALA A 114 -5.33 -9.46 -13.86
C ALA A 114 -5.51 -9.90 -12.41
N SER A 115 -4.40 -10.22 -11.75
CA SER A 115 -4.42 -10.54 -10.32
C SER A 115 -3.26 -9.91 -9.54
N CYS A 116 -3.55 -9.63 -8.28
CA CYS A 116 -2.65 -9.22 -7.21
C CYS A 116 -2.95 -10.06 -5.95
N SER A 117 -2.46 -9.60 -4.81
CA SER A 117 -2.74 -10.06 -3.46
C SER A 117 -3.20 -8.89 -2.57
N GLY A 118 -3.73 -9.19 -1.39
CA GLY A 118 -4.12 -8.20 -0.39
C GLY A 118 -4.37 -8.86 0.96
N ASP A 119 -4.64 -8.04 1.98
CA ASP A 119 -4.93 -8.49 3.34
C ASP A 119 -6.07 -7.69 3.98
N ALA A 120 -6.95 -8.41 4.69
CA ALA A 120 -8.00 -7.82 5.50
C ALA A 120 -7.43 -7.25 6.81
N VAL A 121 -7.59 -5.95 7.02
CA VAL A 121 -7.02 -5.25 8.18
C VAL A 121 -8.10 -4.76 9.13
N THR A 122 -7.73 -4.66 10.41
CA THR A 122 -8.59 -4.10 11.45
C THR A 122 -9.01 -2.70 11.03
N SER A 123 -10.31 -2.41 11.05
CA SER A 123 -10.88 -1.14 10.59
C SER A 123 -12.24 -0.88 11.24
N THR A 124 -12.61 0.39 11.45
CA THR A 124 -13.89 0.73 12.09
C THR A 124 -15.10 0.24 11.29
N ASN A 125 -15.06 0.31 9.95
CA ASN A 125 -16.15 -0.18 9.11
C ASN A 125 -16.14 -1.73 8.96
N GLY A 126 -15.04 -2.41 9.27
CA GLY A 126 -14.88 -3.86 9.16
C GLY A 126 -14.75 -4.38 7.73
N SER A 127 -14.38 -3.50 6.80
CA SER A 127 -14.46 -3.77 5.35
C SER A 127 -13.22 -3.31 4.57
N VAL A 128 -12.11 -3.02 5.23
CA VAL A 128 -10.87 -2.56 4.56
C VAL A 128 -9.95 -3.73 4.19
N VAL A 129 -9.55 -3.75 2.92
CA VAL A 129 -8.43 -4.54 2.40
C VAL A 129 -7.29 -3.60 2.03
N ILE A 130 -6.06 -3.89 2.48
CA ILE A 130 -4.85 -3.18 2.04
C ILE A 130 -4.16 -3.99 0.94
N THR A 131 -3.69 -3.28 -0.08
CA THR A 131 -3.00 -3.83 -1.26
C THR A 131 -2.00 -2.78 -1.80
N ALA A 132 -1.39 -3.03 -2.96
CA ALA A 132 -0.51 -2.05 -3.61
C ALA A 132 -1.34 -1.02 -4.40
N GLY A 133 -0.80 0.17 -4.61
CA GLY A 133 -1.43 1.23 -5.39
C GLY A 133 -1.69 0.76 -6.82
N HIS A 134 -0.70 0.11 -7.44
CA HIS A 134 -0.82 -0.44 -8.79
C HIS A 134 -1.88 -1.55 -8.91
N CYS A 135 -2.27 -2.18 -7.79
CA CYS A 135 -3.33 -3.19 -7.74
C CYS A 135 -4.75 -2.59 -7.64
N VAL A 136 -4.88 -1.26 -7.52
CA VAL A 136 -6.16 -0.54 -7.58
C VAL A 136 -6.25 0.45 -8.74
N LYS A 137 -5.11 1.05 -9.12
CA LYS A 137 -4.99 1.97 -10.25
C LYS A 137 -3.61 1.90 -10.84
N TYR A 138 -3.52 1.83 -12.17
CA TYR A 138 -2.24 1.91 -12.85
C TYR A 138 -2.38 2.41 -14.29
N GLN A 139 -1.34 3.04 -14.83
CA GLN A 139 -1.31 3.67 -16.15
C GLN A 139 -2.48 4.65 -16.36
N GLY A 140 -2.76 5.44 -15.32
CA GLY A 140 -3.83 6.44 -15.35
C GLY A 140 -5.27 5.90 -15.27
N ALA A 141 -5.48 4.58 -15.15
CA ALA A 141 -6.82 3.99 -15.09
C ALA A 141 -7.05 3.23 -13.77
N TRP A 142 -8.20 3.46 -13.15
CA TRP A 142 -8.70 2.66 -12.04
C TRP A 142 -9.17 1.29 -12.56
N HIS A 143 -8.82 0.23 -11.84
CA HIS A 143 -9.22 -1.11 -12.24
C HIS A 143 -10.71 -1.35 -11.99
N THR A 144 -11.33 -2.15 -12.85
CA THR A 144 -12.75 -2.51 -12.75
C THR A 144 -12.90 -3.98 -12.35
N ASN A 145 -14.12 -4.43 -12.04
CA ASN A 145 -14.40 -5.79 -11.57
C ASN A 145 -13.51 -6.23 -10.39
N TRP A 146 -13.13 -5.29 -9.53
CA TRP A 146 -12.20 -5.53 -8.45
C TRP A 146 -12.86 -6.37 -7.34
N THR A 147 -12.26 -7.50 -6.99
CA THR A 147 -12.71 -8.36 -5.90
C THR A 147 -11.54 -8.94 -5.10
N PHE A 148 -11.78 -9.14 -3.81
CA PHE A 148 -10.86 -9.82 -2.90
C PHE A 148 -11.35 -11.24 -2.56
N ALA A 149 -10.47 -12.23 -2.61
CA ALA A 149 -10.74 -13.62 -2.28
C ALA A 149 -9.84 -14.08 -1.12
N PRO A 150 -10.27 -13.88 0.14
CA PRO A 150 -9.53 -14.32 1.32
C PRO A 150 -9.39 -15.85 1.34
N GLY A 151 -8.22 -16.34 1.75
CA GLY A 151 -7.94 -17.78 1.84
C GLY A 151 -8.06 -18.52 0.49
N TYR A 152 -7.83 -17.83 -0.62
CA TYR A 152 -7.89 -18.41 -1.96
C TYR A 152 -6.98 -19.64 -2.07
N ASP A 153 -7.49 -20.70 -2.70
CA ASP A 153 -6.74 -21.92 -3.02
C ASP A 153 -7.21 -22.49 -4.37
N ASN A 154 -6.43 -22.26 -5.43
CA ASN A 154 -6.67 -22.82 -6.77
C ASN A 154 -8.12 -22.72 -7.32
N GLY A 155 -8.77 -21.57 -7.13
CA GLY A 155 -10.14 -21.29 -7.57
C GLY A 155 -11.19 -21.60 -6.51
N ASN A 156 -10.81 -22.22 -5.40
CA ASN A 156 -11.62 -22.28 -4.20
C ASN A 156 -11.56 -20.95 -3.45
N THR A 157 -12.72 -20.44 -3.05
CA THR A 157 -12.89 -19.20 -2.28
C THR A 157 -13.68 -19.52 -1.02
N PRO A 158 -13.04 -20.12 0.01
CA PRO A 158 -13.74 -20.66 1.18
C PRO A 158 -14.51 -19.60 1.97
N TYR A 159 -14.10 -18.34 1.86
CA TYR A 159 -14.73 -17.17 2.49
C TYR A 159 -15.44 -16.26 1.49
N GLY A 160 -15.73 -16.76 0.28
CA GLY A 160 -16.36 -16.04 -0.80
C GLY A 160 -15.48 -14.98 -1.47
N THR A 161 -16.11 -14.16 -2.32
CA THR A 161 -15.48 -13.05 -3.04
C THR A 161 -16.12 -11.74 -2.64
N TRP A 162 -15.26 -10.77 -2.31
CA TRP A 162 -15.65 -9.49 -1.73
C TRP A 162 -15.40 -8.37 -2.74
N ALA A 163 -16.44 -8.01 -3.48
CA ALA A 163 -16.39 -6.95 -4.48
C ALA A 163 -16.15 -5.59 -3.82
N ALA A 164 -15.23 -4.80 -4.38
CA ALA A 164 -14.98 -3.44 -3.88
C ALA A 164 -16.21 -2.53 -4.10
N LYS A 165 -16.63 -1.84 -3.04
CA LYS A 165 -17.50 -0.65 -3.11
C LYS A 165 -16.71 0.55 -3.63
N SER A 166 -15.48 0.68 -3.16
CA SER A 166 -14.56 1.72 -3.62
C SER A 166 -13.12 1.31 -3.48
N THR A 167 -12.28 1.83 -4.36
CA THR A 167 -10.83 1.72 -4.28
C THR A 167 -10.21 3.10 -4.04
N LEU A 168 -9.08 3.11 -3.33
CA LEU A 168 -8.38 4.31 -2.90
C LEU A 168 -6.88 4.12 -3.03
N THR A 169 -6.16 5.20 -3.28
CA THR A 169 -4.69 5.22 -3.24
C THR A 169 -4.19 6.58 -2.75
N THR A 170 -2.88 6.69 -2.54
CA THR A 170 -2.25 7.94 -2.12
C THR A 170 -2.29 8.96 -3.27
N PRO A 171 -2.27 10.27 -2.99
CA PRO A 171 -2.21 11.30 -4.04
C PRO A 171 -0.95 11.20 -4.90
N GLN A 172 0.16 10.76 -4.32
CA GLN A 172 1.44 10.58 -4.97
C GLN A 172 1.37 9.44 -6.00
N TRP A 173 0.72 8.33 -5.63
CA TRP A 173 0.45 7.25 -6.56
C TRP A 173 -0.55 7.67 -7.64
N GLU A 174 -1.63 8.36 -7.26
CA GLU A 174 -2.63 8.87 -8.20
C GLU A 174 -1.98 9.75 -9.28
N ALA A 175 -1.16 10.71 -8.86
CA ALA A 175 -0.65 11.76 -9.72
C ALA A 175 0.47 11.26 -10.64
N SER A 176 1.35 10.40 -10.13
CA SER A 176 2.60 10.08 -10.84
C SER A 176 3.10 8.65 -10.65
N GLU A 177 2.33 7.76 -10.01
CA GLU A 177 2.73 6.37 -9.78
C GLU A 177 4.09 6.27 -9.05
N ASP A 178 4.27 7.13 -8.03
CA ASP A 178 5.50 7.19 -7.24
C ASP A 178 5.66 5.93 -6.38
N MET A 179 6.66 5.11 -6.67
CA MET A 179 6.87 3.80 -6.02
C MET A 179 6.95 3.86 -4.49
N ASN A 180 7.46 4.95 -3.92
CA ASN A 180 7.52 5.12 -2.46
C ASN A 180 6.13 5.17 -1.80
N TYR A 181 5.10 5.36 -2.61
CA TYR A 181 3.71 5.51 -2.22
C TYR A 181 2.80 4.49 -2.91
N ASP A 182 3.35 3.37 -3.40
CA ASP A 182 2.62 2.27 -4.05
C ASP A 182 1.79 1.45 -3.05
N ILE A 183 0.84 2.12 -2.39
CA ILE A 183 -0.13 1.54 -1.47
C ILE A 183 -1.54 1.91 -1.92
N GLY A 184 -2.41 0.91 -1.88
CA GLY A 184 -3.82 1.01 -2.21
C GLY A 184 -4.68 0.43 -1.09
N ALA A 185 -5.94 0.86 -1.04
CA ALA A 185 -6.94 0.28 -0.18
C ALA A 185 -8.22 0.01 -0.99
N ALA A 186 -8.93 -1.04 -0.62
CA ALA A 186 -10.29 -1.28 -1.08
C ALA A 186 -11.23 -1.36 0.11
N VAL A 187 -12.38 -0.69 0.00
CA VAL A 187 -13.50 -0.87 0.92
C VAL A 187 -14.47 -1.81 0.23
N VAL A 188 -14.67 -3.01 0.77
CA VAL A 188 -15.49 -4.05 0.15
C VAL A 188 -16.94 -3.99 0.61
N ASN A 189 -17.86 -4.40 -0.27
CA ASN A 189 -19.26 -4.56 0.06
C ASN A 189 -19.45 -5.71 1.06
N PRO A 190 -20.47 -5.64 1.94
CA PRO A 190 -20.88 -6.81 2.73
C PRO A 190 -21.23 -7.99 1.83
N LEU A 191 -20.85 -9.19 2.23
CA LEU A 191 -21.20 -10.43 1.56
C LEU A 191 -22.25 -11.16 2.41
N ASN A 192 -23.41 -11.45 1.83
CA ASN A 192 -24.53 -12.09 2.54
C ASN A 192 -24.91 -11.36 3.84
N GLY A 193 -24.84 -10.03 3.84
CA GLY A 193 -25.15 -9.17 5.00
C GLY A 193 -24.05 -9.11 6.07
N GLN A 194 -22.92 -9.81 5.90
CA GLN A 194 -21.80 -9.81 6.83
C GLN A 194 -20.66 -8.91 6.35
N LYS A 195 -19.95 -8.27 7.29
CA LYS A 195 -18.73 -7.51 6.98
C LYS A 195 -17.55 -8.46 6.80
N LEU A 196 -16.53 -7.99 6.08
CA LEU A 196 -15.34 -8.79 5.78
C LEU A 196 -14.69 -9.32 7.06
N THR A 197 -14.38 -8.41 7.99
CA THR A 197 -13.60 -8.77 9.19
C THR A 197 -14.40 -9.59 10.20
N ASP A 198 -15.73 -9.62 10.09
CA ASP A 198 -16.57 -10.51 10.89
C ASP A 198 -16.46 -11.97 10.42
N VAL A 199 -16.19 -12.18 9.12
CA VAL A 199 -16.06 -13.50 8.51
C VAL A 199 -14.64 -14.05 8.62
N VAL A 200 -13.63 -13.23 8.29
CA VAL A 200 -12.23 -13.70 8.14
C VAL A 200 -11.31 -13.20 9.25
N GLY A 201 -11.84 -12.42 10.20
CA GLY A 201 -11.01 -11.66 11.12
C GLY A 201 -10.24 -10.54 10.39
N ALA A 202 -9.19 -10.05 11.04
CA ALA A 202 -8.32 -9.01 10.48
C ALA A 202 -6.93 -9.06 11.11
N GLN A 203 -5.92 -8.57 10.40
CA GLN A 203 -4.59 -8.30 10.96
C GLN A 203 -4.54 -6.91 11.58
N GLY A 204 -3.59 -6.69 12.48
CA GLY A 204 -3.25 -5.32 12.91
C GLY A 204 -2.57 -4.58 11.77
N ILE A 205 -2.57 -3.25 11.82
CA ILE A 205 -1.85 -2.39 10.88
C ILE A 205 -1.10 -1.29 11.63
N ALA A 206 0.11 -0.97 11.18
CA ALA A 206 0.95 0.05 11.79
C ALA A 206 1.58 0.95 10.75
N PHE A 207 1.84 2.18 11.19
CA PHE A 207 2.42 3.26 10.39
C PHE A 207 3.57 3.90 11.17
N ASN A 208 4.46 4.58 10.46
CA ASN A 208 5.59 5.33 11.02
C ASN A 208 6.50 4.45 11.91
N GLN A 209 6.60 3.16 11.58
CA GLN A 209 7.41 2.20 12.33
C GLN A 209 8.90 2.39 12.05
N ALA A 210 9.76 1.79 12.86
CA ALA A 210 11.18 1.78 12.59
C ALA A 210 11.49 1.05 11.26
N ARG A 211 12.53 1.48 10.57
CA ARG A 211 13.02 0.82 9.36
C ARG A 211 13.96 -0.33 9.71
N ASN A 212 14.24 -1.18 8.72
CA ASN A 212 15.22 -2.27 8.79
C ASN A 212 14.90 -3.29 9.91
N GLN A 213 13.61 -3.56 10.12
CA GLN A 213 13.12 -4.59 11.03
C GLN A 213 12.98 -5.92 10.29
N SER A 214 13.06 -7.05 10.99
CA SER A 214 12.71 -8.34 10.42
C SER A 214 11.19 -8.40 10.17
N MET A 215 10.81 -8.92 9.01
CA MET A 215 9.40 -9.00 8.59
C MET A 215 9.12 -10.35 7.90
N TYR A 216 7.84 -10.69 7.84
CA TYR A 216 7.31 -11.71 6.94
C TYR A 216 6.50 -11.02 5.85
N THR A 217 6.63 -11.46 4.61
CA THR A 217 5.75 -11.05 3.53
C THR A 217 5.03 -12.25 2.95
N PHE A 218 3.78 -12.05 2.54
CA PHE A 218 2.92 -13.07 1.96
C PHE A 218 2.35 -12.62 0.61
N GLY A 219 1.98 -13.55 -0.26
CA GLY A 219 1.28 -13.25 -1.50
C GLY A 219 0.99 -14.49 -2.35
N TYR A 220 0.33 -14.27 -3.48
CA TYR A 220 -0.04 -15.28 -4.47
C TYR A 220 0.72 -15.03 -5.80
N PRO A 221 2.05 -15.27 -5.85
CA PRO A 221 2.82 -15.15 -7.08
C PRO A 221 2.28 -16.09 -8.16
N ALA A 222 2.13 -15.59 -9.38
CA ALA A 222 1.45 -16.24 -10.49
C ALA A 222 2.26 -16.23 -11.80
N ALA A 223 3.53 -15.83 -11.73
CA ALA A 223 4.49 -16.08 -12.80
C ALA A 223 5.46 -17.20 -12.41
N ALA A 224 5.94 -17.96 -13.40
CA ALA A 224 6.83 -19.09 -13.21
C ALA A 224 8.01 -18.75 -12.26
N PRO A 225 8.37 -19.64 -11.32
CA PRO A 225 7.90 -21.02 -11.17
C PRO A 225 6.56 -21.18 -10.43
N TYR A 226 5.88 -20.08 -10.10
CA TYR A 226 4.59 -20.10 -9.41
C TYR A 226 3.41 -20.02 -10.39
N ASP A 227 2.24 -20.44 -9.93
CA ASP A 227 1.00 -20.54 -10.73
C ASP A 227 -0.19 -19.79 -10.09
N GLY A 228 0.05 -19.05 -9.01
CA GLY A 228 -0.97 -18.27 -8.31
C GLY A 228 -1.98 -19.10 -7.52
N THR A 229 -1.73 -20.40 -7.34
CA THR A 229 -2.67 -21.29 -6.64
C THR A 229 -2.51 -21.28 -5.13
N LYS A 230 -1.30 -20.99 -4.63
CA LYS A 230 -0.94 -21.11 -3.20
C LYS A 230 -0.51 -19.78 -2.59
N LEU A 231 -0.74 -19.65 -1.29
CA LEU A 231 -0.13 -18.61 -0.48
C LEU A 231 1.36 -18.92 -0.29
N ILE A 232 2.21 -18.01 -0.74
CA ILE A 232 3.66 -18.07 -0.65
C ILE A 232 4.13 -17.01 0.34
N TYR A 233 5.25 -17.26 1.02
CA TYR A 233 5.84 -16.30 1.94
C TYR A 233 7.36 -16.16 1.76
N CYS A 234 7.85 -15.00 2.16
CA CYS A 234 9.27 -14.75 2.42
C CYS A 234 9.40 -14.18 3.84
N SER A 235 10.56 -14.38 4.48
CA SER A 235 10.87 -13.81 5.78
C SER A 235 12.35 -13.46 5.87
N GLY A 236 12.66 -12.40 6.62
CA GLY A 236 14.03 -12.01 6.87
C GLY A 236 14.19 -10.57 7.34
N SER A 237 15.43 -10.18 7.61
CA SER A 237 15.79 -8.80 7.89
C SER A 237 15.55 -7.93 6.66
N THR A 238 14.88 -6.81 6.85
CA THR A 238 14.73 -5.80 5.79
C THR A 238 15.89 -4.82 5.79
N PHE A 239 16.11 -4.17 4.64
CA PHE A 239 16.95 -3.00 4.50
C PHE A 239 16.16 -1.87 3.84
N THR A 240 16.67 -0.64 3.90
CA THR A 240 16.10 0.49 3.17
C THR A 240 16.78 0.56 1.83
N ASP A 241 16.00 0.56 0.74
CA ASP A 241 16.53 0.73 -0.59
C ASP A 241 17.35 2.03 -0.67
N PHE A 242 18.56 1.89 -1.19
CA PHE A 242 19.51 2.98 -1.37
C PHE A 242 19.72 3.32 -2.84
N LEU A 243 19.08 2.57 -3.75
CA LEU A 243 19.24 2.72 -5.19
C LEU A 243 18.32 3.81 -5.74
N LEU A 244 17.00 3.54 -5.79
CA LEU A 244 16.06 4.39 -6.53
C LEU A 244 14.82 4.79 -5.71
N THR A 245 14.53 4.07 -4.63
CA THR A 245 13.43 4.37 -3.70
C THR A 245 13.95 4.55 -2.27
N LYS A 246 13.04 4.68 -1.30
CA LYS A 246 13.26 4.58 0.13
C LYS A 246 12.41 3.47 0.73
N ASP A 247 12.18 2.41 -0.04
CA ASP A 247 11.29 1.33 0.34
C ASP A 247 12.00 0.27 1.17
N HIS A 248 11.22 -0.58 1.83
CA HIS A 248 11.75 -1.78 2.45
C HIS A 248 12.18 -2.74 1.36
N GLY A 249 13.34 -3.38 1.52
CA GLY A 249 13.80 -4.48 0.68
C GLY A 249 14.10 -5.72 1.51
N MET A 250 13.78 -6.90 1.00
CA MET A 250 14.24 -8.18 1.54
C MET A 250 14.50 -9.21 0.43
N ASN A 251 15.28 -10.24 0.75
CA ASN A 251 15.41 -11.40 -0.13
C ASN A 251 14.07 -12.12 -0.25
N CYS A 252 13.55 -12.20 -1.46
CA CYS A 252 12.29 -12.85 -1.75
C CYS A 252 12.17 -13.15 -3.24
N ASN A 253 11.87 -14.40 -3.58
CA ASN A 253 11.73 -14.86 -4.96
C ASN A 253 10.27 -14.85 -5.46
N MET A 254 9.34 -14.34 -4.66
CA MET A 254 7.95 -14.20 -5.12
C MET A 254 7.91 -13.37 -6.40
N THR A 255 7.15 -13.86 -7.39
CA THR A 255 7.00 -13.23 -8.69
C THR A 255 5.73 -12.39 -8.76
N GLY A 256 5.45 -11.84 -9.95
CA GLY A 256 4.25 -11.05 -10.19
C GLY A 256 2.97 -11.76 -9.76
N GLY A 257 1.97 -11.00 -9.30
CA GLY A 257 0.77 -11.50 -8.64
C GLY A 257 0.87 -11.55 -7.11
N SER A 258 2.09 -11.62 -6.55
CA SER A 258 2.33 -11.43 -5.12
C SER A 258 2.12 -9.98 -4.66
N SER A 259 2.16 -9.03 -5.59
CA SER A 259 1.96 -7.61 -5.37
C SER A 259 0.70 -7.28 -4.58
N GLY A 260 0.80 -6.34 -3.65
CA GLY A 260 -0.22 -5.99 -2.67
C GLY A 260 -0.32 -6.93 -1.47
N GLY A 261 0.36 -8.07 -1.50
CA GLY A 261 0.40 -8.99 -0.37
C GLY A 261 1.10 -8.38 0.85
N PRO A 262 0.68 -8.71 2.09
CA PRO A 262 1.04 -7.97 3.29
C PRO A 262 2.47 -8.26 3.77
N TRP A 263 3.13 -7.24 4.31
CA TRP A 263 4.36 -7.39 5.11
C TRP A 263 4.05 -7.16 6.59
N PHE A 264 4.35 -8.15 7.43
CA PHE A 264 4.06 -8.13 8.86
C PHE A 264 5.31 -7.93 9.71
N LEU A 265 5.22 -6.99 10.64
CA LEU A 265 6.02 -6.92 11.85
C LEU A 265 5.49 -7.91 12.88
N ASN A 266 6.37 -8.39 13.77
CA ASN A 266 6.03 -9.22 14.92
C ASN A 266 5.11 -10.41 14.56
N PHE A 267 5.34 -11.01 13.39
CA PHE A 267 4.54 -12.13 12.92
C PHE A 267 4.81 -13.37 13.77
N SER A 268 3.75 -13.99 14.28
CA SER A 268 3.82 -15.26 14.99
C SER A 268 3.36 -16.38 14.08
N GLU A 269 4.27 -17.29 13.73
CA GLU A 269 3.95 -18.48 12.93
C GLU A 269 2.93 -19.39 13.62
N ALA A 270 2.88 -19.39 14.96
CA ALA A 270 1.98 -20.22 15.74
C ALA A 270 0.52 -19.77 15.62
N THR A 271 0.27 -18.46 15.59
CA THR A 271 -1.08 -17.88 15.52
C THR A 271 -1.44 -17.37 14.13
N GLY A 272 -0.46 -17.21 13.24
CA GLY A 272 -0.59 -16.55 11.95
C GLY A 272 -0.97 -15.07 12.06
N THR A 273 -0.66 -14.42 13.19
CA THR A 273 -0.98 -13.00 13.43
C THR A 273 0.27 -12.15 13.33
N GLY A 274 0.14 -10.97 12.73
CA GLY A 274 1.17 -9.95 12.72
C GLY A 274 0.56 -8.56 12.63
N VAL A 275 1.42 -7.55 12.52
CA VAL A 275 1.02 -6.16 12.32
C VAL A 275 1.53 -5.70 10.96
N GLN A 276 0.60 -5.49 10.03
CA GLN A 276 0.95 -5.11 8.66
C GLN A 276 1.59 -3.72 8.65
N ALA A 277 2.74 -3.59 8.00
CA ALA A 277 3.50 -2.34 7.93
C ALA A 277 4.08 -2.05 6.53
N SER A 278 3.80 -2.91 5.54
CA SER A 278 4.08 -2.67 4.12
C SER A 278 3.27 -3.64 3.24
N VAL A 279 3.49 -3.60 1.92
CA VAL A 279 2.95 -4.52 0.92
C VAL A 279 4.03 -4.90 -0.10
N ASN A 280 3.92 -6.05 -0.75
CA ASN A 280 4.73 -6.33 -1.96
C ASN A 280 4.39 -5.29 -3.04
N SER A 281 5.40 -4.67 -3.63
CA SER A 281 5.19 -3.62 -4.63
C SER A 281 5.97 -3.90 -5.91
N PHE A 282 7.29 -4.08 -5.83
CA PHE A 282 8.10 -4.28 -7.03
C PHE A 282 9.38 -5.08 -6.77
N GLY A 283 10.01 -5.51 -7.88
CA GLY A 283 11.37 -6.02 -7.91
C GLY A 283 12.16 -5.33 -9.03
N TYR A 284 13.48 -5.26 -8.88
CA TYR A 284 14.36 -4.75 -9.92
C TYR A 284 14.75 -5.86 -10.89
N THR A 285 14.62 -5.61 -12.19
CA THR A 285 15.07 -6.55 -13.23
C THR A 285 16.57 -6.81 -13.17
N PHE A 286 17.36 -5.80 -12.79
CA PHE A 286 18.82 -5.89 -12.64
C PHE A 286 19.28 -6.40 -11.27
N LEU A 287 18.37 -6.54 -10.29
CA LEU A 287 18.66 -7.07 -8.96
C LEU A 287 17.59 -8.12 -8.59
N PRO A 288 17.64 -9.31 -9.23
CA PRO A 288 16.68 -10.37 -8.98
C PRO A 288 16.82 -10.94 -7.57
N GLY A 289 15.76 -11.58 -7.07
CA GLY A 289 15.72 -12.20 -5.74
C GLY A 289 15.43 -11.23 -4.60
N TYR A 290 15.01 -10.01 -4.91
CA TYR A 290 14.57 -9.03 -3.92
C TYR A 290 13.15 -8.56 -4.22
N MET A 291 12.36 -8.44 -3.15
CA MET A 291 11.06 -7.80 -3.17
C MET A 291 11.15 -6.51 -2.37
N PHE A 292 10.50 -5.47 -2.90
CA PHE A 292 10.41 -4.16 -2.28
C PHE A 292 8.97 -3.83 -1.94
N GLY A 293 8.80 -3.08 -0.84
CA GLY A 293 7.50 -2.64 -0.35
C GLY A 293 7.56 -1.24 0.26
N PRO A 294 6.57 -0.38 0.00
CA PRO A 294 6.61 1.01 0.41
C PRO A 294 6.64 1.16 1.93
N TYR A 295 7.35 2.18 2.40
CA TYR A 295 7.29 2.54 3.82
C TYR A 295 5.91 3.11 4.18
N PHE A 296 5.23 2.48 5.13
CA PHE A 296 3.94 2.97 5.62
C PHE A 296 4.12 4.19 6.54
N GLY A 297 4.38 5.34 5.95
CA GLY A 297 4.45 6.64 6.63
C GLY A 297 3.09 7.31 6.82
N THR A 298 3.11 8.63 7.04
CA THR A 298 1.90 9.43 7.30
C THR A 298 0.89 9.39 6.15
N ASP A 299 1.33 9.38 4.89
CA ASP A 299 0.42 9.31 3.74
C ASP A 299 -0.33 7.96 3.66
N ALA A 300 0.36 6.85 3.97
CA ALA A 300 -0.27 5.53 4.09
C ALA A 300 -1.27 5.50 5.26
N GLN A 301 -0.94 6.14 6.38
CA GLN A 301 -1.85 6.28 7.52
C GLN A 301 -3.10 7.09 7.15
N ASN A 302 -2.93 8.18 6.39
CA ASN A 302 -4.04 9.00 5.90
C ASN A 302 -4.94 8.20 4.96
N LEU A 303 -4.36 7.42 4.04
CA LEU A 303 -5.09 6.50 3.17
C LEU A 303 -5.93 5.52 3.98
N TYR A 304 -5.32 4.84 4.95
CA TYR A 304 -6.03 3.92 5.84
C TYR A 304 -7.16 4.61 6.61
N ASN A 305 -6.90 5.77 7.21
CA ASN A 305 -7.89 6.54 7.96
C ASN A 305 -9.10 6.91 7.09
N LYS A 306 -8.86 7.27 5.82
CA LYS A 306 -9.92 7.55 4.87
C LYS A 306 -10.72 6.30 4.51
N ALA A 307 -10.05 5.17 4.28
CA ALA A 307 -10.69 3.90 3.92
C ALA A 307 -11.56 3.34 5.06
N GLN A 308 -11.09 3.36 6.31
CA GLN A 308 -11.84 2.81 7.44
C GLN A 308 -13.09 3.62 7.82
N ALA A 309 -13.18 4.88 7.35
CA ALA A 309 -14.28 5.79 7.61
C ALA A 309 -15.36 5.82 6.51
N ALA A 310 -15.19 5.04 5.43
CA ALA A 310 -16.06 5.02 4.24
C ALA A 310 -17.14 3.93 4.25
#